data_AF-A0A925VI09-F1
#
_entry.id   AF-A0A925VI09-F1
#
_cell.length_a   1.000
_cell.length_b   1.000
_cell.length_c   1.000
_cell.angle_alpha   90.00
_cell.angle_beta   90.00
_cell.angle_gamma   90.00
#
_symmetry.space_group_name_H-M   'P 1'
#
loop_
_entity.id
_entity.type
_entity.pdbx_description
1 polymer ?
#
loop_
_entity_poly.entity_id
_entity_poly.type
_entity_poly.pdbx_seq_one_letter_code
_entity_poly.pdbx_strand_id
1 'polypeptide(L)'
;MARSLSNRIALTNRPATAALPRLGLRSPWPPLLLAVATLLCLLAAYGVRPSVQVDLGDYSDSAYLSGFNAREIDAVGASATLAWPAATNELTLPGNRGGVTIAQIAPAPAAQGSLAEVALAVNGVRVSIPRRPNGAIVAVIPANIAAAPVLA
;
A
#
# COMPACT_ATOMS: atom_id res chain seq x y z
N MET A 1 -68.84 30.47 -62.95
CA MET A 1 -68.78 31.08 -61.61
C MET A 1 -68.69 29.96 -60.58
N ALA A 2 -67.50 29.72 -60.02
CA ALA A 2 -67.27 28.69 -59.02
C ALA A 2 -67.53 29.26 -57.62
N ARG A 3 -68.40 28.61 -56.83
CA ARG A 3 -68.54 28.88 -55.40
C ARG A 3 -68.03 27.67 -54.61
N SER A 4 -66.90 27.91 -53.97
CA SER A 4 -66.24 27.07 -52.98
C SER A 4 -67.17 26.78 -51.80
N LEU A 5 -67.32 25.50 -51.44
CA LEU A 5 -67.86 25.08 -50.16
C LEU A 5 -66.73 24.43 -49.37
N SER A 6 -66.16 25.24 -48.47
CA SER A 6 -65.09 24.88 -47.56
C SER A 6 -65.52 23.75 -46.62
N ASN A 7 -64.97 22.56 -46.82
CA ASN A 7 -65.11 21.45 -45.90
C ASN A 7 -64.23 21.70 -44.66
N ARG A 8 -64.80 22.24 -43.57
CA ARG A 8 -64.06 22.42 -42.31
C ARG A 8 -63.96 21.08 -41.60
N ILE A 9 -62.84 20.40 -41.78
CA ILE A 9 -62.46 19.24 -40.96
C ILE A 9 -62.18 19.77 -39.55
N ALA A 10 -63.07 19.45 -38.60
CA ALA A 10 -62.81 19.67 -37.20
C ALA A 10 -61.72 18.69 -36.75
N LEU A 11 -60.47 19.15 -36.73
CA LEU A 11 -59.36 18.44 -36.10
C LEU A 11 -59.60 18.44 -34.59
N THR A 12 -60.30 17.42 -34.12
CA THR A 12 -60.34 17.11 -32.68
C THR A 12 -58.95 16.64 -32.29
N ASN A 13 -58.20 17.52 -31.65
CA ASN A 13 -56.91 17.23 -31.03
C ASN A 13 -57.14 16.20 -29.91
N ARG A 14 -57.16 14.91 -30.26
CA ARG A 14 -57.00 13.86 -29.26
C ARG A 14 -55.52 13.87 -28.85
N PRO A 15 -55.17 14.20 -27.60
CA PRO A 15 -53.82 13.93 -27.15
C PRO A 15 -53.62 12.43 -27.25
N ALA A 16 -52.79 11.99 -28.20
CA ALA A 16 -52.26 10.65 -28.21
C ALA A 16 -51.29 10.57 -27.01
N THR A 17 -51.85 10.40 -25.82
CA THR A 17 -51.09 9.88 -24.69
C THR A 17 -50.75 8.45 -25.06
N ALA A 18 -49.59 8.28 -25.70
CA ALA A 18 -48.89 7.00 -25.70
C ALA A 18 -48.57 6.71 -24.23
N ALA A 19 -49.53 6.14 -23.52
CA ALA A 19 -49.30 5.53 -22.23
C ALA A 19 -48.36 4.36 -22.52
N LEU A 20 -47.06 4.57 -22.30
CA LEU A 20 -46.13 3.46 -22.14
C LEU A 20 -46.79 2.51 -21.14
N PRO A 21 -47.04 1.24 -21.50
CA PRO A 21 -47.57 0.30 -20.54
C PRO A 21 -46.58 0.32 -19.39
N ARG A 22 -47.02 0.73 -18.21
CA ARG A 22 -46.28 0.50 -16.98
C ARG A 22 -46.07 -1.00 -16.97
N LEU A 23 -44.87 -1.45 -17.31
CA LEU A 23 -44.44 -2.82 -17.12
C LEU A 23 -44.69 -3.06 -15.64
N GLY A 24 -45.82 -3.71 -15.34
CA GLY A 24 -46.19 -4.04 -14.00
C GLY A 24 -45.07 -4.92 -13.49
N LEU A 25 -44.23 -4.36 -12.63
CA LEU A 25 -43.28 -5.09 -11.80
C LEU A 25 -44.07 -5.90 -10.77
N ARG A 26 -45.01 -6.74 -11.23
CA ARG A 26 -45.73 -7.73 -10.43
C ARG A 26 -44.87 -8.95 -10.16
N SER A 27 -43.86 -9.14 -11.00
CA SER A 27 -42.90 -10.23 -10.88
C SER A 27 -41.60 -9.63 -10.33
N PRO A 28 -41.09 -10.05 -9.16
CA PRO A 28 -39.79 -9.61 -8.64
C PRO A 28 -38.60 -10.19 -9.45
N TRP A 29 -38.89 -11.03 -10.44
CA TRP A 29 -37.91 -11.77 -11.21
C TRP A 29 -37.01 -10.88 -12.08
N PRO A 30 -37.50 -9.82 -12.78
CA PRO A 30 -36.62 -8.96 -13.57
C PRO A 30 -35.53 -8.23 -12.75
N PRO A 31 -35.82 -7.56 -11.62
CA PRO A 31 -34.76 -6.95 -10.82
C PRO A 31 -33.87 -7.98 -10.11
N LEU A 32 -34.41 -9.14 -9.72
CA LEU A 32 -33.63 -10.21 -9.10
C LEU A 32 -32.61 -10.81 -10.09
N LEU A 33 -33.04 -11.09 -11.33
CA LEU A 33 -32.15 -11.60 -12.37
C LEU A 33 -31.04 -10.60 -12.71
N LEU A 34 -31.36 -9.30 -12.74
CA LEU A 34 -30.36 -8.26 -12.92
C LEU A 34 -29.37 -8.24 -11.75
N ALA A 35 -29.84 -8.33 -10.50
CA ALA A 35 -28.98 -8.37 -9.33
C ALA A 35 -28.05 -9.59 -9.34
N VAL A 36 -28.57 -10.77 -9.69
CA VAL A 36 -27.79 -12.01 -9.82
C VAL A 36 -26.75 -11.89 -10.94
N ALA A 37 -27.15 -11.41 -12.12
CA ALA A 37 -26.21 -11.19 -13.23
C ALA A 37 -25.10 -10.20 -12.85
N THR A 38 -25.44 -9.15 -12.10
CA THR A 38 -24.48 -8.16 -11.62
C THR A 38 -23.51 -8.78 -10.63
N LEU A 39 -23.99 -9.57 -9.66
CA LEU A 39 -23.17 -10.27 -8.69
C LEU A 39 -22.21 -11.26 -9.38
N LEU A 40 -22.71 -12.04 -10.34
CA LEU A 40 -21.90 -12.99 -11.11
C LEU A 40 -20.81 -12.27 -11.92
N CYS A 41 -21.15 -11.12 -12.53
CA CYS A 41 -20.19 -10.31 -13.27
C CYS A 41 -19.10 -9.75 -12.34
N LEU A 42 -19.47 -9.28 -11.16
CA LEU A 42 -18.51 -8.81 -10.14
C LEU A 42 -17.60 -9.93 -9.66
N LEU A 43 -18.14 -11.12 -9.37
CA LEU A 43 -17.36 -12.28 -8.96
C LEU A 43 -16.40 -12.74 -10.05
N ALA A 44 -16.84 -12.79 -11.31
CA ALA A 44 -15.99 -13.12 -12.45
C ALA A 44 -14.87 -12.09 -12.63
N ALA A 45 -15.19 -10.79 -12.51
CA ALA A 45 -14.20 -9.72 -12.59
C ALA A 45 -13.20 -9.76 -11.41
N TYR A 46 -13.66 -10.10 -10.20
CA TYR A 46 -12.79 -10.20 -9.02
C TYR A 46 -11.94 -11.47 -8.99
N GLY A 47 -12.43 -12.56 -9.59
CA GLY A 47 -11.70 -13.83 -9.68
C GLY A 47 -10.50 -13.76 -10.61
N VAL A 48 -10.57 -12.94 -11.67
CA VAL A 48 -9.46 -12.69 -12.59
C VAL A 48 -8.64 -11.49 -12.12
N ARG A 49 -8.12 -11.54 -10.88
CA ARG A 49 -7.09 -10.60 -10.46
C ARG A 49 -5.72 -11.14 -10.87
N PRO A 50 -5.05 -10.56 -11.87
CA PRO A 50 -3.64 -10.86 -12.11
C PRO A 50 -2.85 -10.49 -10.85
N SER A 51 -2.30 -11.50 -10.17
CA SER A 51 -1.36 -11.27 -9.08
C SER A 51 0.00 -10.93 -9.70
N VAL A 52 0.42 -9.67 -9.58
CA VAL A 52 1.77 -9.29 -9.93
C VAL A 52 2.64 -9.56 -8.71
N GLN A 53 3.43 -10.62 -8.77
CA GLN A 53 4.52 -10.81 -7.82
C GLN A 53 5.68 -9.95 -8.30
N VAL A 54 5.86 -8.81 -7.65
CA VAL A 54 7.01 -7.93 -7.89
C VAL A 54 8.13 -8.40 -6.99
N ASP A 55 9.20 -8.95 -7.58
CA ASP A 55 10.44 -9.15 -6.86
C ASP A 55 11.05 -7.76 -6.59
N LEU A 56 11.09 -7.38 -5.31
CA LEU A 56 11.59 -6.09 -4.85
C LEU A 56 13.09 -6.15 -4.51
N GLY A 57 13.75 -7.28 -4.79
CA GLY A 57 15.15 -7.48 -4.45
C GLY A 57 15.40 -7.66 -2.95
N ASP A 58 16.64 -7.98 -2.63
CA ASP A 58 17.11 -8.12 -1.25
C ASP A 58 17.78 -6.83 -0.73
N TYR A 59 18.42 -6.90 0.45
CA TYR A 59 19.08 -5.72 1.03
C TYR A 59 20.20 -5.13 0.16
N SER A 60 20.84 -5.96 -0.67
CA SER A 60 21.93 -5.55 -1.55
C SER A 60 21.45 -4.75 -2.76
N ASP A 61 20.17 -4.89 -3.13
CA ASP A 61 19.58 -4.19 -4.28
C ASP A 61 19.15 -2.75 -3.96
N SER A 62 19.37 -2.28 -2.72
CA SER A 62 19.01 -0.94 -2.26
C SER A 62 19.60 0.21 -3.10
N ALA A 63 20.73 -0.02 -3.79
CA ALA A 63 21.32 0.95 -4.72
C ALA A 63 20.46 1.20 -5.98
N TYR A 64 19.59 0.26 -6.34
CA TYR A 64 18.73 0.32 -7.53
C TYR A 64 17.32 0.84 -7.22
N LEU A 65 16.98 1.02 -5.94
CA LEU A 65 15.68 1.53 -5.48
C LEU A 65 15.74 3.06 -5.27
N SER A 66 15.98 3.81 -6.35
CA SER A 66 15.95 5.29 -6.34
C SER A 66 14.57 5.81 -6.77
N GLY A 67 13.96 6.71 -5.99
CA GLY A 67 12.69 7.38 -6.34
C GLY A 67 11.41 6.67 -5.93
N PHE A 68 11.48 5.55 -5.22
CA PHE A 68 10.31 4.89 -4.61
C PHE A 68 10.08 5.39 -3.17
N ASN A 69 8.82 5.36 -2.71
CA ASN A 69 8.52 5.51 -1.29
C ASN A 69 9.35 4.49 -0.51
N ALA A 70 10.12 4.95 0.48
CA ALA A 70 11.06 4.11 1.21
C ALA A 70 10.38 2.84 1.71
N ARG A 71 11.08 1.70 1.61
CA ARG A 71 10.54 0.39 2.00
C ARG A 71 9.93 0.46 3.40
N GLU A 72 8.68 0.00 3.54
CA GLU A 72 8.08 -0.23 4.85
C GLU A 72 8.82 -1.39 5.50
N ILE A 73 9.78 -1.04 6.35
CA ILE A 73 10.47 -1.99 7.19
C ILE A 73 9.62 -2.07 8.46
N ASP A 74 8.68 -3.00 8.45
CA ASP A 74 7.95 -3.41 9.64
C ASP A 74 8.93 -4.03 10.63
N ALA A 75 8.84 -3.62 11.89
CA ALA A 75 9.61 -4.21 12.98
C ALA A 75 9.08 -5.62 13.25
N VAL A 76 9.60 -6.62 12.52
CA VAL A 76 9.34 -8.03 12.79
C VAL A 76 10.19 -8.45 13.98
N GLY A 77 9.78 -8.08 15.19
CA GLY A 77 10.47 -8.51 16.42
C GLY A 77 10.22 -7.64 17.65
N ALA A 78 10.59 -8.16 18.81
CA ALA A 78 10.55 -7.42 20.06
C ALA A 78 11.56 -6.25 20.03
N SER A 79 11.05 -5.01 20.17
CA SER A 79 11.88 -3.82 20.28
C SER A 79 12.55 -3.75 21.65
N ALA A 80 13.87 -3.57 21.67
CA ALA A 80 14.63 -3.31 22.87
C ALA A 80 15.37 -1.98 22.72
N THR A 81 15.18 -1.06 23.67
CA THR A 81 15.94 0.18 23.75
C THR A 81 17.13 -0.04 24.67
N LEU A 82 18.33 0.23 24.16
CA LEU A 82 19.57 0.05 24.90
C LEU A 82 20.33 1.37 24.90
N ALA A 83 20.85 1.73 26.08
CA ALA A 83 21.65 2.93 26.23
C ALA A 83 23.04 2.68 25.65
N TRP A 84 23.48 3.57 24.75
CA TRP A 84 24.85 3.55 24.26
C TRP A 84 25.81 3.98 25.38
N PRO A 85 26.84 3.20 25.71
CA PRO A 85 27.77 3.57 26.78
C PRO A 85 28.51 4.87 26.44
N ALA A 86 28.56 5.79 27.41
CA ALA A 86 29.30 7.04 27.25
C ALA A 86 30.79 6.75 26.94
N ALA A 87 31.38 7.56 26.05
CA ALA A 87 32.79 7.51 25.66
C ALA A 87 33.26 6.27 24.88
N THR A 88 32.35 5.50 24.29
CA THR A 88 32.70 4.36 23.41
C THR A 88 32.04 4.48 22.03
N ASN A 89 32.75 4.04 20.99
CA ASN A 89 32.26 4.02 19.61
C ASN A 89 31.60 2.67 19.25
N GLU A 90 31.45 1.78 20.23
CA GLU A 90 31.03 0.39 20.05
C GLU A 90 29.95 0.05 21.07
N LEU A 91 28.94 -0.71 20.65
CA LEU A 91 27.86 -1.18 21.50
C LEU A 91 27.72 -2.68 21.33
N THR A 92 28.05 -3.42 22.38
CA THR A 92 27.92 -4.88 22.38
C THR A 92 26.50 -5.30 22.78
N LEU A 93 25.88 -6.14 21.96
CA LEU A 93 24.53 -6.63 22.11
C LEU A 93 24.52 -8.18 22.11
N PRO A 94 23.61 -8.82 22.88
CA PRO A 94 23.36 -10.24 22.71
C PRO A 94 22.79 -10.50 21.32
N GLY A 95 23.41 -11.44 20.61
CA GLY A 95 23.02 -11.88 19.28
C GLY A 95 22.08 -13.09 19.32
N ASN A 96 22.34 -14.09 18.47
CA ASN A 96 21.48 -15.26 18.25
C ASN A 96 20.03 -14.89 17.86
N ARG A 97 19.89 -13.81 17.07
CA ARG A 97 18.58 -13.36 16.62
C ARG A 97 18.23 -14.06 15.31
N GLY A 98 17.03 -14.63 15.25
CA GLY A 98 16.50 -15.23 14.03
C GLY A 98 15.99 -14.17 13.06
N GLY A 99 16.31 -14.33 11.77
CA GLY A 99 15.83 -13.42 10.73
C GLY A 99 16.51 -12.05 10.73
N VAL A 100 15.91 -11.11 10.01
CA VAL A 100 16.44 -9.75 9.86
C VAL A 100 16.20 -8.95 11.13
N THR A 101 17.25 -8.32 11.65
CA THR A 101 17.15 -7.46 12.84
C THR A 101 17.20 -5.99 12.44
N ILE A 102 16.32 -5.18 13.03
CA ILE A 102 16.26 -3.73 12.81
C ILE A 102 16.72 -3.03 14.09
N ALA A 103 17.69 -2.14 13.96
CA ALA A 103 18.21 -1.35 15.06
C ALA A 103 17.90 0.14 14.82
N GLN A 104 17.25 0.78 15.78
CA GLN A 104 17.09 2.23 15.79
C GLN A 104 18.10 2.84 16.77
N ILE A 105 18.89 3.79 16.28
CA ILE A 105 20.01 4.38 17.01
C ILE A 105 19.72 5.88 17.13
N ALA A 106 19.58 6.35 18.36
CA ALA A 106 19.39 7.75 18.68
C ALA A 106 20.70 8.37 19.21
N PRO A 107 20.98 9.64 18.91
CA PRO A 107 22.18 10.30 19.39
C PRO A 107 22.00 10.70 20.85
N ALA A 108 23.11 10.75 21.59
CA ALA A 108 23.12 11.49 22.85
C ALA A 108 22.79 12.98 22.59
N PRO A 109 22.25 13.71 23.58
CA PRO A 109 21.90 15.13 23.40
C PRO A 109 23.06 15.98 22.85
N ALA A 110 24.28 15.74 23.33
CA ALA A 110 25.49 16.45 22.89
C ALA A 110 25.94 16.11 21.45
N ALA A 111 25.40 15.05 20.86
CA ALA A 111 25.73 14.56 19.52
C ALA A 111 24.55 14.72 18.53
N GLN A 112 23.56 15.56 18.87
CA GLN A 112 22.46 15.85 17.95
C GLN A 112 22.99 16.46 16.64
N GLY A 113 22.61 15.87 15.51
CA GLY A 113 23.01 16.32 14.17
C GLY A 113 24.21 15.58 13.56
N SER A 114 25.05 14.91 14.36
CA SER A 114 26.24 14.20 13.83
C SER A 114 25.88 12.89 13.12
N LEU A 115 24.73 12.31 13.44
CA LEU A 115 24.26 11.06 12.85
C LEU A 115 23.90 11.17 11.36
N ALA A 116 23.93 12.33 10.72
CA ALA A 116 23.70 12.43 9.28
C ALA A 116 24.83 11.81 8.43
N GLU A 117 26.07 11.83 8.95
CA GLU A 117 27.27 11.51 8.17
C GLU A 117 27.92 10.18 8.58
N VAL A 118 27.36 9.51 9.60
CA VAL A 118 27.94 8.29 10.17
C VAL A 118 27.56 7.05 9.35
N ALA A 119 28.53 6.16 9.17
CA ALA A 119 28.33 4.79 8.72
C ALA A 119 28.32 3.84 9.92
N LEU A 120 27.55 2.76 9.84
CA LEU A 120 27.48 1.74 10.88
C LEU A 120 28.04 0.43 10.36
N ALA A 121 28.74 -0.28 11.24
CA ALA A 121 29.17 -1.65 11.04
C ALA A 121 28.72 -2.49 12.22
N VAL A 122 28.50 -3.78 11.98
CA VAL A 122 28.22 -4.79 13.01
C VAL A 122 29.17 -5.95 12.75
N ASN A 123 29.97 -6.30 13.76
CA ASN A 123 31.04 -7.29 13.69
C ASN A 123 31.98 -7.04 12.50
N GLY A 124 32.33 -5.77 12.27
CA GLY A 124 33.19 -5.33 11.16
C GLY A 124 32.54 -5.31 9.78
N VAL A 125 31.27 -5.71 9.66
CA VAL A 125 30.53 -5.68 8.39
C VAL A 125 29.64 -4.45 8.33
N ARG A 126 29.80 -3.64 7.28
CA ARG A 126 28.96 -2.45 7.08
C ARG A 126 27.50 -2.85 6.89
N VAL A 127 26.61 -2.22 7.64
CA VAL A 127 25.16 -2.49 7.59
C VAL A 127 24.42 -1.41 6.80
N SER A 128 23.26 -1.77 6.26
CA SER A 128 22.42 -0.84 5.49
C SER A 128 21.70 0.14 6.42
N ILE A 129 21.63 1.41 6.02
CA ILE A 129 20.94 2.50 6.72
C ILE A 129 19.83 3.04 5.81
N PRO A 130 18.66 2.38 5.76
CA PRO A 130 17.58 2.78 4.86
C PRO A 130 16.87 4.08 5.25
N ARG A 131 16.89 4.47 6.54
CA ARG A 131 16.17 5.66 7.04
C ARG A 131 16.99 6.40 8.09
N ARG A 132 16.87 7.74 8.09
CA ARG A 132 17.43 8.62 9.14
C ARG A 132 16.38 9.61 9.69
N PRO A 133 15.34 9.12 10.39
CA PRO A 133 14.24 9.96 10.85
C PRO A 133 14.64 10.81 12.06
N ASN A 134 14.29 12.10 12.07
CA ASN A 134 14.32 12.98 13.25
C ASN A 134 15.62 12.88 14.09
N GLY A 135 16.77 12.87 13.42
CA GLY A 135 18.07 12.80 14.07
C GLY A 135 18.46 11.42 14.60
N ALA A 136 17.69 10.36 14.34
CA ALA A 136 18.04 8.96 14.58
C ALA A 136 18.43 8.25 13.28
N ILE A 137 19.07 7.09 13.40
CA ILE A 137 19.36 6.18 12.29
C ILE A 137 18.57 4.89 12.48
N VAL A 138 18.00 4.35 11.41
CA VAL A 138 17.48 2.98 11.36
C VAL A 138 18.43 2.15 10.52
N ALA A 139 19.08 1.18 11.14
CA ALA A 139 19.99 0.24 10.49
C ALA A 139 19.35 -1.15 10.40
N VAL A 140 19.70 -1.89 9.35
CA VAL A 140 19.26 -3.27 9.16
C VAL A 140 20.43 -4.21 9.19
N ILE A 141 20.34 -5.19 10.08
CA ILE A 141 21.31 -6.26 10.31
C ILE A 141 20.77 -7.53 9.65
N PRO A 142 21.42 -8.01 8.57
CA PRO A 142 21.08 -9.26 7.89
C PRO A 142 21.11 -10.48 8.83
N ALA A 143 20.29 -11.49 8.53
CA ALA A 143 20.12 -12.68 9.37
C ALA A 143 21.43 -13.44 9.63
N ASN A 144 22.32 -13.50 8.64
CA ASN A 144 23.63 -14.14 8.78
C ASN A 144 24.54 -13.44 9.79
N ILE A 145 24.40 -12.12 9.96
CA ILE A 145 25.13 -11.34 10.97
C ILE A 145 24.42 -11.44 12.32
N ALA A 146 23.09 -11.31 12.31
CA ALA A 146 22.25 -11.35 13.51
C ALA A 146 22.31 -12.70 14.26
N ALA A 147 22.63 -13.77 13.54
CA ALA A 147 22.84 -15.12 14.09
C ALA A 147 24.15 -15.27 14.88
N ALA A 148 25.08 -14.31 14.81
CA ALA A 148 26.29 -14.34 15.63
C ALA A 148 25.93 -14.35 17.13
N PRO A 149 26.71 -14.97 18.02
CA PRO A 149 26.42 -14.98 19.46
C PRO A 149 26.37 -13.57 20.07
N VAL A 150 27.15 -12.65 19.50
CA VAL A 150 27.33 -11.27 19.94
C VAL A 150 27.34 -10.36 18.71
N LEU A 151 26.75 -9.18 18.84
CA LEU A 151 26.78 -8.10 17.84
C LEU A 151 27.53 -6.92 18.44
N ALA A 152 28.57 -6.44 17.77
CA ALA A 152 29.42 -5.35 18.24
C ALA A 152 29.64 -4.30 17.14
#